data_AF-A0A6P8IV51-F1
#
_entry.id   AF-A0A6P8IV51-F1
#
_cell.length_a   1.000
_cell.length_b   1.000
_cell.length_c   1.000
_cell.angle_alpha   90.00
_cell.angle_beta   90.00
_cell.angle_gamma   90.00
#
_symmetry.space_group_name_H-M   'P 1'
#
loop_
_entity.id
_entity.type
_entity.pdbx_description
1 polymer ?
#
loop_
_entity_poly.entity_id
_entity_poly.type
_entity_poly.pdbx_seq_one_letter_code
_entity_poly.pdbx_strand_id
1 'polypeptide(L)'
;MKLHKDGLELGKDLEPTVPQHSDGFALLAAHLLLDVNQEKGTNEMVWHLFILLESALKASPSNHHIKMLLLRIYSLMGGCGPSMSLFDRMEIKHIQLDTLGYLATRYLYFQGHFEAALSLYTTTLKYFFGNQKDTPEYFIAAYKYGSFEKIPEFESFRTRLNLSVHFSTVTYEKLMMETLQRTKSLADAQSYFEESKMIEKCSATKEWTTDLRDNRDLHIFATCDPPYKSLTKEQEVHSFEQEVFWIRLRCLILRGLAQAVSLVQRPMLNNVKSEEPVPITSSLEETIAALEQLLADIDKHPGLQEMLPFLSPPPSHLHTTRKGKHGNVVLESLRMCQLSSLLQQGSSESQEDHCKKIIAIIHFITYTIQDDLKLCISSLTVENGEKQMFNGHALEPLVHLVESFSHLVLLTSVSCSLLHKVITTKKSKKKGPASHVVELREACKKYIELLKSSSAELHSTLENIQLTELSKDLLELSLTEVDKETNSSVATEIWEKLQTSYTQSIKEIKELLNTKMNFAKTLHL
;
A
#
# COMPACT_ATOMS: atom_id res chain seq x y z
N MET A 1 -14.13 -18.74 28.19
CA MET A 1 -12.75 -19.05 28.66
C MET A 1 -12.65 -20.11 29.73
N LYS A 2 -13.47 -20.12 30.80
CA LYS A 2 -13.46 -21.23 31.77
C LYS A 2 -13.63 -22.62 31.12
N LEU A 3 -14.65 -22.79 30.27
CA LEU A 3 -14.86 -24.03 29.51
C LEU A 3 -13.70 -24.41 28.59
N HIS A 4 -12.97 -23.42 28.05
CA HIS A 4 -11.77 -23.70 27.26
C HIS A 4 -10.69 -24.32 28.14
N LYS A 5 -10.39 -23.70 29.29
CA LYS A 5 -9.42 -24.19 30.28
C LYS A 5 -9.79 -25.59 30.81
N ASP A 6 -11.04 -25.78 31.21
CA ASP A 6 -11.52 -27.08 31.71
C ASP A 6 -11.40 -28.17 30.63
N GLY A 7 -11.62 -27.82 29.35
CA GLY A 7 -11.49 -28.75 28.24
C GLY A 7 -10.05 -29.06 27.83
N LEU A 8 -9.06 -28.22 28.18
CA LEU A 8 -7.63 -28.52 27.94
C LEU A 8 -7.18 -29.75 28.73
N GLU A 9 -7.79 -30.00 29.89
CA GLU A 9 -7.54 -31.20 30.70
C GLU A 9 -7.84 -32.50 29.93
N LEU A 10 -8.82 -32.46 29.03
CA LEU A 10 -9.22 -33.62 28.22
C LEU A 10 -8.27 -33.89 27.05
N GLY A 11 -7.49 -32.90 26.65
CA GLY A 11 -6.57 -32.98 25.50
C GLY A 11 -5.09 -32.91 25.88
N LYS A 12 -4.73 -33.23 27.12
CA LYS A 12 -3.35 -33.23 27.61
C LYS A 12 -2.41 -34.15 26.84
N ASP A 13 -2.94 -35.29 26.40
CA ASP A 13 -2.18 -36.32 25.70
C ASP A 13 -2.22 -36.15 24.17
N LEU A 14 -2.82 -35.07 23.65
CA LEU A 14 -2.86 -34.80 22.22
C LEU A 14 -1.47 -34.41 21.70
N GLU A 15 -1.16 -34.87 20.49
CA GLU A 15 0.02 -34.39 19.80
C GLU A 15 -0.10 -32.89 19.48
N PRO A 16 1.02 -32.12 19.46
CA PRO A 16 0.98 -30.70 19.12
C PRO A 16 0.41 -30.38 17.74
N THR A 17 0.37 -31.37 16.85
CA THR A 17 -0.21 -31.31 15.50
C THR A 17 -1.73 -31.33 15.50
N VAL A 18 -2.37 -31.78 16.59
CA VAL A 18 -3.81 -31.93 16.71
C VAL A 18 -4.41 -30.72 17.43
N PRO A 19 -5.44 -30.06 16.87
CA PRO A 19 -6.16 -29.01 17.57
C PRO A 19 -6.77 -29.48 18.90
N GLN A 20 -6.85 -28.60 19.89
CA GLN A 20 -7.45 -28.96 21.18
C GLN A 20 -8.97 -29.05 21.04
N HIS A 21 -9.60 -30.00 21.73
CA HIS A 21 -11.05 -30.20 21.66
C HIS A 21 -11.85 -28.95 22.06
N SER A 22 -11.28 -28.13 22.96
CA SER A 22 -11.93 -26.96 23.52
C SER A 22 -11.60 -25.65 22.78
N ASP A 23 -10.87 -25.68 21.67
CA ASP A 23 -10.48 -24.48 20.91
C ASP A 23 -11.68 -23.69 20.37
N GLY A 24 -12.79 -24.38 20.05
CA GLY A 24 -14.03 -23.73 19.63
C GLY A 24 -14.57 -22.75 20.67
N PHE A 25 -14.38 -23.01 21.97
CA PHE A 25 -14.78 -22.08 23.03
C PHE A 25 -13.90 -20.83 23.09
N ALA A 26 -12.62 -20.93 22.74
CA ALA A 26 -11.73 -19.78 22.64
C ALA A 26 -12.11 -18.92 21.43
N LEU A 27 -12.34 -19.54 20.27
CA LEU A 27 -12.77 -18.83 19.05
C LEU A 27 -14.11 -18.14 19.24
N LEU A 28 -15.10 -18.80 19.86
CA LEU A 28 -16.39 -18.19 20.15
C LEU A 28 -16.26 -16.98 21.09
N ALA A 29 -15.43 -17.10 22.13
CA ALA A 29 -15.17 -15.99 23.04
C ALA A 29 -14.47 -14.81 22.31
N ALA A 30 -13.58 -15.10 21.37
CA ALA A 30 -12.96 -14.07 20.54
C ALA A 30 -13.97 -13.36 19.63
N HIS A 31 -14.86 -14.10 18.95
CA HIS A 31 -15.90 -13.49 18.11
C HIS A 31 -16.85 -12.60 18.93
N LEU A 32 -17.23 -13.01 20.15
CA LEU A 32 -18.06 -12.18 21.03
C LEU A 32 -17.36 -10.87 21.44
N LEU A 33 -16.06 -10.91 21.72
CA LEU A 33 -15.29 -9.69 22.01
C LEU A 33 -15.16 -8.77 20.79
N LEU A 34 -15.06 -9.34 19.59
CA LEU A 34 -15.07 -8.58 18.33
C LEU A 34 -16.42 -7.92 18.09
N ASP A 35 -17.53 -8.63 18.35
CA ASP A 35 -18.88 -8.08 18.30
C ASP A 35 -19.03 -6.88 19.23
N VAL A 36 -18.54 -6.98 20.47
CA VAL A 36 -18.56 -5.87 21.44
C VAL A 36 -17.78 -4.65 20.93
N ASN A 37 -16.60 -4.87 20.33
CA ASN A 37 -15.83 -3.78 19.73
C ASN A 37 -16.60 -3.13 18.57
N GLN A 38 -17.24 -3.93 17.72
CA GLN A 38 -18.00 -3.45 16.57
C GLN A 38 -19.25 -2.65 16.99
N GLU A 39 -19.99 -3.13 18.00
CA GLU A 39 -21.19 -2.45 18.51
C GLU A 39 -20.86 -1.13 19.24
N LYS A 40 -19.77 -1.10 19.99
CA LYS A 40 -19.32 0.11 20.70
C LYS A 40 -18.54 1.09 19.82
N GLY A 41 -18.04 0.64 18.68
CA GLY A 41 -17.11 1.40 17.84
C GLY A 41 -15.77 1.68 18.52
N THR A 42 -15.36 0.83 19.47
CA THR A 42 -14.15 1.00 20.28
C THR A 42 -13.20 -0.19 20.10
N ASN A 43 -11.90 0.03 20.28
CA ASN A 43 -10.87 -1.03 20.27
C ASN A 43 -10.48 -1.51 21.68
N GLU A 44 -11.31 -1.23 22.70
CA GLU A 44 -11.01 -1.52 24.12
C GLU A 44 -10.76 -3.02 24.38
N MET A 45 -11.46 -3.92 23.66
CA MET A 45 -11.32 -5.36 23.87
C MET A 45 -10.15 -5.99 23.09
N VAL A 46 -9.38 -5.22 22.31
CA VAL A 46 -8.27 -5.76 21.50
C VAL A 46 -7.20 -6.42 22.37
N TRP A 47 -6.88 -5.85 23.53
CA TRP A 47 -5.93 -6.47 24.47
C TRP A 47 -6.43 -7.79 25.04
N HIS A 48 -7.73 -7.86 25.38
CA HIS A 48 -8.37 -9.10 25.82
C HIS A 48 -8.33 -10.17 24.72
N LEU A 49 -8.56 -9.78 23.46
CA LEU A 49 -8.45 -10.66 22.31
C LEU A 49 -7.03 -11.22 22.14
N PHE A 50 -6.01 -10.37 22.24
CA PHE A 50 -4.62 -10.84 22.14
C PHE A 50 -4.27 -11.84 23.23
N ILE A 51 -4.56 -11.53 24.50
CA ILE A 51 -4.25 -12.40 25.64
C ILE A 51 -4.97 -13.74 25.48
N LEU A 52 -6.25 -13.70 25.13
CA LEU A 52 -7.07 -14.88 24.93
C LEU A 52 -6.51 -15.78 23.83
N LEU A 53 -6.26 -15.21 22.65
CA LEU A 53 -5.85 -15.97 21.48
C LEU A 53 -4.39 -16.46 21.55
N GLU A 54 -3.47 -15.67 22.11
CA GLU A 54 -2.08 -16.12 22.34
C GLU A 54 -2.03 -17.25 23.37
N SER A 55 -2.84 -17.15 24.44
CA SER A 55 -2.95 -18.24 25.43
C SER A 55 -3.51 -19.52 24.80
N ALA A 56 -4.56 -19.40 23.97
CA ALA A 56 -5.12 -20.53 23.25
C ALA A 56 -4.13 -21.12 22.23
N LEU A 57 -3.37 -20.27 21.52
CA LEU A 57 -2.35 -20.73 20.56
C LEU A 57 -1.19 -21.46 21.24
N LYS A 58 -0.81 -21.07 22.47
CA LYS A 58 0.19 -21.82 23.27
C LYS A 58 -0.30 -23.23 23.60
N ALA A 59 -1.60 -23.40 23.86
CA ALA A 59 -2.21 -24.70 24.15
C ALA A 59 -2.49 -25.53 22.87
N SER A 60 -2.76 -24.87 21.74
CA SER A 60 -2.99 -25.51 20.44
C SER A 60 -2.17 -24.85 19.31
N PRO A 61 -0.88 -25.20 19.16
CA PRO A 61 0.03 -24.51 18.26
C PRO A 61 -0.26 -24.75 16.77
N SER A 62 -1.07 -25.76 16.43
CA SER A 62 -1.40 -26.13 15.05
C SER A 62 -2.75 -25.60 14.57
N ASN A 63 -3.55 -24.96 15.44
CA ASN A 63 -4.86 -24.45 15.06
C ASN A 63 -4.74 -23.22 14.13
N HIS A 64 -5.10 -23.40 12.86
CA HIS A 64 -4.98 -22.35 11.86
C HIS A 64 -6.03 -21.24 12.03
N HIS A 65 -7.22 -21.51 12.58
CA HIS A 65 -8.23 -20.48 12.82
C HIS A 65 -7.75 -19.45 13.85
N ILE A 66 -7.11 -19.92 14.93
CA ILE A 66 -6.50 -19.03 15.94
C ILE A 66 -5.36 -18.22 15.31
N LYS A 67 -4.48 -18.85 14.50
CA LYS A 67 -3.39 -18.15 13.80
C LYS A 67 -3.90 -17.07 12.86
N MET A 68 -4.92 -17.36 12.05
CA MET A 68 -5.50 -16.39 11.10
C MET A 68 -6.16 -15.22 11.83
N LEU A 69 -6.89 -15.49 12.91
CA LEU A 69 -7.55 -14.43 13.69
C LEU A 69 -6.53 -13.55 14.40
N LEU A 70 -5.48 -14.13 14.98
CA LEU A 70 -4.35 -13.38 15.55
C LEU A 70 -3.63 -12.54 14.49
N LEU A 71 -3.35 -13.11 13.32
CA LEU A 71 -2.73 -12.39 12.20
C LEU A 71 -3.56 -11.15 11.85
N ARG A 72 -4.89 -11.29 11.75
CA ARG A 72 -5.80 -10.19 11.46
C ARG A 72 -5.77 -9.10 12.54
N ILE A 73 -5.79 -9.47 13.82
CA ILE A 73 -5.80 -8.51 14.94
C ILE A 73 -4.44 -7.81 15.07
N TYR A 74 -3.33 -8.56 14.95
CA TYR A 74 -1.99 -7.95 14.90
C TYR A 74 -1.86 -6.98 13.74
N SER A 75 -2.33 -7.38 12.55
CA SER A 75 -2.33 -6.49 11.37
C SER A 75 -3.18 -5.25 11.60
N LEU A 76 -4.36 -5.36 12.23
CA LEU A 76 -5.19 -4.19 12.57
C LEU A 76 -4.44 -3.18 13.44
N MET A 77 -3.63 -3.68 14.39
CA MET A 77 -2.83 -2.87 15.30
C MET A 77 -1.48 -2.42 14.73
N GLY A 78 -1.18 -2.69 13.45
CA GLY A 78 0.13 -2.37 12.85
C GLY A 78 1.27 -3.31 13.26
N GLY A 79 0.96 -4.43 13.91
CA GLY A 79 1.88 -5.49 14.30
C GLY A 79 2.27 -6.40 13.14
N CYS A 80 2.91 -5.85 12.12
CA CYS A 80 3.32 -6.58 10.92
C CYS A 80 4.27 -7.76 11.19
N GLY A 81 5.29 -7.56 12.04
CA GLY A 81 6.27 -8.60 12.40
C GLY A 81 5.64 -9.89 12.95
N PRO A 82 4.85 -9.84 14.04
CA PRO A 82 4.14 -11.02 14.54
C PRO A 82 3.11 -11.57 13.55
N SER A 83 2.46 -10.72 12.76
CA SER A 83 1.55 -11.17 11.69
C SER A 83 2.26 -12.04 10.65
N MET A 84 3.47 -11.65 10.22
CA MET A 84 4.27 -12.43 9.29
C MET A 84 4.79 -13.72 9.88
N SER A 85 5.23 -13.70 11.14
CA SER A 85 5.61 -14.92 11.83
C SER A 85 4.46 -15.94 11.87
N LEU A 86 3.22 -15.49 12.07
CA LEU A 86 2.03 -16.34 12.02
C LEU A 86 1.73 -16.82 10.59
N PHE A 87 1.88 -15.97 9.59
CA PHE A 87 1.71 -16.31 8.17
C PHE A 87 2.69 -17.42 7.75
N ASP A 88 3.97 -17.28 8.08
CA ASP A 88 5.00 -18.26 7.77
C ASP A 88 4.74 -19.60 8.49
N ARG A 89 4.27 -19.55 9.74
CA ARG A 89 3.87 -20.74 10.54
C ARG A 89 2.63 -21.47 10.02
N MET A 90 1.89 -20.87 9.08
CA MET A 90 0.79 -21.56 8.37
C MET A 90 1.28 -22.28 7.12
N GLU A 91 2.53 -22.07 6.70
CA GLU A 91 3.15 -22.68 5.52
C GLU A 91 2.31 -22.54 4.23
N ILE A 92 1.74 -21.35 4.01
CA ILE A 92 0.93 -21.05 2.83
C ILE A 92 1.79 -21.19 1.56
N LYS A 93 1.44 -22.15 0.70
CA LYS A 93 2.21 -22.52 -0.50
C LYS A 93 1.32 -22.64 -1.75
N HIS A 94 1.93 -22.43 -2.92
CA HIS A 94 1.30 -22.64 -4.24
C HIS A 94 -0.06 -21.93 -4.38
N ILE A 95 -1.13 -22.67 -4.68
CA ILE A 95 -2.49 -22.13 -4.87
C ILE A 95 -3.03 -21.38 -3.65
N GLN A 96 -2.50 -21.69 -2.46
CA GLN A 96 -2.86 -20.94 -1.24
C GLN A 96 -2.35 -19.50 -1.28
N LEU A 97 -1.29 -19.20 -2.04
CA LEU A 97 -0.83 -17.83 -2.22
C LEU A 97 -1.85 -17.00 -3.01
N ASP A 98 -2.55 -17.58 -3.99
CA ASP A 98 -3.60 -16.89 -4.74
C ASP A 98 -4.87 -16.65 -3.90
N THR A 99 -5.24 -17.64 -3.09
CA THR A 99 -6.48 -17.62 -2.29
C THR A 99 -6.33 -16.90 -0.95
N LEU A 100 -5.19 -17.02 -0.28
CA LEU A 100 -4.95 -16.52 1.10
C LEU A 100 -3.81 -15.51 1.19
N GLY A 101 -3.00 -15.32 0.14
CA GLY A 101 -1.87 -14.38 0.15
C GLY A 101 -2.29 -12.93 0.41
N TYR A 102 -3.54 -12.58 0.10
CA TYR A 102 -4.12 -11.28 0.41
C TYR A 102 -4.12 -10.96 1.92
N LEU A 103 -4.14 -11.97 2.79
CA LEU A 103 -4.15 -11.77 4.25
C LEU A 103 -2.88 -11.08 4.76
N ALA A 104 -1.73 -11.27 4.11
CA ALA A 104 -0.47 -10.64 4.49
C ALA A 104 -0.09 -9.48 3.55
N THR A 105 -0.19 -9.69 2.23
CA THR A 105 0.20 -8.70 1.22
C THR A 105 -0.54 -7.37 1.34
N ARG A 106 -1.77 -7.37 1.88
CA ARG A 106 -2.53 -6.16 2.20
C ARG A 106 -1.81 -5.23 3.17
N TYR A 107 -1.14 -5.78 4.17
CA TYR A 107 -0.68 -5.01 5.32
C TYR A 107 0.80 -4.67 5.24
N LEU A 108 1.62 -5.63 4.80
CA LEU A 108 3.08 -5.57 4.89
C LEU A 108 3.67 -4.23 4.43
N TYR A 109 3.33 -3.87 3.21
CA TYR A 109 3.88 -2.70 2.55
C TYR A 109 3.40 -1.40 3.20
N PHE A 110 2.10 -1.30 3.50
CA PHE A 110 1.50 -0.13 4.14
C PHE A 110 1.78 -0.01 5.64
N GLN A 111 2.34 -1.04 6.26
CA GLN A 111 2.84 -1.00 7.62
C GLN A 111 4.34 -0.73 7.68
N GLY A 112 4.99 -0.45 6.54
CA GLY A 112 6.39 -0.07 6.47
C GLY A 112 7.38 -1.24 6.52
N HIS A 113 6.94 -2.49 6.33
CA HIS A 113 7.84 -3.66 6.22
C HIS A 113 8.12 -3.93 4.75
N PHE A 114 8.85 -3.03 4.10
CA PHE A 114 9.13 -3.06 2.67
C PHE A 114 9.96 -4.28 2.26
N GLU A 115 10.95 -4.68 3.06
CA GLU A 115 11.77 -5.86 2.75
C GLU A 115 10.94 -7.16 2.79
N ALA A 116 10.14 -7.33 3.85
CA ALA A 116 9.25 -8.48 3.99
C ALA A 116 8.18 -8.52 2.88
N ALA A 117 7.60 -7.37 2.55
CA ALA A 117 6.68 -7.21 1.42
C ALA A 117 7.34 -7.65 0.10
N LEU A 118 8.55 -7.17 -0.20
CA LEU A 118 9.26 -7.51 -1.44
C LEU A 118 9.51 -9.02 -1.56
N SER A 119 9.90 -9.64 -0.44
CA SER A 119 10.12 -11.09 -0.35
C SER A 119 8.84 -11.87 -0.66
N LEU A 120 7.72 -11.50 0.00
CA LEU A 120 6.44 -12.18 -0.22
C LEU A 120 5.91 -11.95 -1.64
N TYR A 121 6.02 -10.73 -2.16
CA TYR A 121 5.63 -10.43 -3.54
C TYR A 121 6.45 -11.25 -4.55
N THR A 122 7.76 -11.35 -4.34
CA THR A 122 8.64 -12.14 -5.20
C THR A 122 8.32 -13.63 -5.15
N THR A 123 8.06 -14.18 -3.96
CA THR A 123 7.67 -15.59 -3.79
C THR A 123 6.33 -15.88 -4.46
N THR A 124 5.36 -14.97 -4.31
CA THR A 124 4.04 -15.09 -4.92
C THR A 124 4.10 -15.02 -6.45
N LEU A 125 4.87 -14.07 -7.02
CA LEU A 125 5.06 -13.99 -8.46
C LEU A 125 5.81 -15.19 -9.03
N LYS A 126 6.80 -15.74 -8.31
CA LYS A 126 7.49 -16.98 -8.71
C LYS A 126 6.50 -18.14 -8.86
N TYR A 127 5.50 -18.23 -7.98
CA TYR A 127 4.43 -19.22 -8.12
C TYR A 127 3.61 -19.00 -9.41
N PHE A 128 3.12 -17.79 -9.67
CA PHE A 128 2.32 -17.51 -10.88
C PHE A 128 3.11 -17.75 -12.17
N PHE A 129 4.35 -17.27 -12.26
CA PHE A 129 5.20 -17.50 -13.43
C PHE A 129 5.63 -18.97 -13.57
N GLY A 130 5.87 -19.66 -12.45
CA GLY A 130 6.10 -21.10 -12.43
C GLY A 130 4.91 -21.86 -13.00
N ASN A 131 3.69 -21.54 -12.53
CA ASN A 131 2.47 -22.15 -13.05
C ASN A 131 2.29 -21.90 -14.57
N GLN A 132 2.56 -20.68 -15.05
CA GLN A 132 2.51 -20.38 -16.49
C GLN A 132 3.48 -21.22 -17.30
N LYS A 133 4.67 -21.49 -16.74
CA LYS A 133 5.70 -22.31 -17.37
C LYS A 133 5.37 -23.80 -17.34
N ASP A 134 4.79 -24.30 -16.25
CA ASP A 134 4.53 -25.72 -16.03
C ASP A 134 3.23 -26.19 -16.71
N THR A 135 2.28 -25.28 -16.94
CA THR A 135 0.96 -25.62 -17.50
C THR A 135 1.01 -26.35 -18.86
N PRO A 136 1.85 -25.96 -19.84
CA PRO A 136 2.03 -26.71 -21.09
C PRO A 136 2.38 -28.18 -20.91
N GLU A 137 3.14 -28.55 -19.87
CA GLU A 137 3.51 -29.95 -19.61
C GLU A 137 2.31 -30.78 -19.16
N TYR A 138 1.40 -30.20 -18.39
CA TYR A 138 0.13 -30.86 -18.02
C TYR A 138 -0.78 -31.09 -19.22
N PHE A 139 -0.79 -30.18 -20.21
CA PHE A 139 -1.49 -30.40 -21.47
C PHE A 139 -0.88 -31.57 -22.27
N ILE A 140 0.45 -31.61 -22.40
CA ILE A 140 1.15 -32.71 -23.09
C ILE A 140 0.85 -34.05 -22.40
N ALA A 141 0.88 -34.08 -21.06
CA ALA A 141 0.55 -35.27 -20.28
C ALA A 141 -0.91 -35.70 -20.52
N ALA A 142 -1.87 -34.78 -20.51
CA ALA A 142 -3.27 -35.09 -20.78
C ALA A 142 -3.48 -35.73 -22.15
N TYR A 143 -2.81 -35.23 -23.20
CA TYR A 143 -2.84 -35.85 -24.53
C TYR A 143 -2.16 -37.24 -24.53
N LYS A 144 -1.01 -37.38 -23.88
CA LYS A 144 -0.23 -38.62 -23.84
C LYS A 144 -0.96 -39.76 -23.12
N TYR A 145 -1.65 -39.46 -22.01
CA TYR A 145 -2.33 -40.44 -21.17
C TYR A 145 -3.84 -40.56 -21.47
N GLY A 146 -4.33 -39.90 -22.53
CA GLY A 146 -5.73 -40.01 -22.98
C GLY A 146 -6.76 -39.32 -22.07
N SER A 147 -6.34 -38.35 -21.24
CA SER A 147 -7.22 -37.57 -20.35
C SER A 147 -7.78 -36.34 -21.05
N PHE A 148 -8.37 -36.49 -22.24
CA PHE A 148 -8.80 -35.38 -23.08
C PHE A 148 -9.88 -34.51 -22.45
N GLU A 149 -10.73 -35.11 -21.61
CA GLU A 149 -11.81 -34.40 -20.89
C GLU A 149 -11.28 -33.35 -19.92
N LYS A 150 -10.03 -33.47 -19.46
CA LYS A 150 -9.40 -32.52 -18.53
C LYS A 150 -8.72 -31.32 -19.20
N ILE A 151 -8.55 -31.36 -20.51
CA ILE A 151 -7.92 -30.26 -21.27
C ILE A 151 -8.71 -28.95 -21.14
N PRO A 152 -10.05 -28.93 -21.32
CA PRO A 152 -10.82 -27.70 -21.10
C PRO A 152 -10.76 -27.19 -19.66
N GLU A 153 -10.72 -28.10 -18.67
CA GLU A 153 -10.57 -27.74 -17.26
C GLU A 153 -9.21 -27.07 -16.99
N PHE A 154 -8.12 -27.62 -17.56
CA PHE A 154 -6.78 -27.03 -17.44
C PHE A 154 -6.69 -25.66 -18.10
N GLU A 155 -7.34 -25.47 -19.25
CA GLU A 155 -7.36 -24.16 -19.92
C GLU A 155 -8.16 -23.12 -19.13
N SER A 156 -9.31 -23.53 -18.57
CA SER A 156 -10.10 -22.67 -17.69
C SER A 156 -9.32 -22.27 -16.43
N PHE A 157 -8.65 -23.24 -15.80
CA PHE A 157 -7.83 -23.00 -14.61
C PHE A 157 -6.63 -22.08 -14.92
N ARG A 158 -5.93 -22.33 -16.02
CA ARG A 158 -4.83 -21.47 -16.51
C ARG A 158 -5.30 -20.04 -16.72
N THR A 159 -6.43 -19.87 -17.39
CA THR A 159 -7.02 -18.56 -17.66
C THR A 159 -7.41 -17.85 -16.37
N ARG A 160 -8.05 -18.57 -15.44
CA ARG A 160 -8.45 -18.04 -14.14
C ARG A 160 -7.27 -17.58 -13.29
N LEU A 161 -6.15 -18.31 -13.31
CA LEU A 161 -4.93 -17.91 -12.59
C LEU A 161 -4.22 -16.71 -13.24
N ASN A 162 -4.13 -16.70 -14.58
CA ASN A 162 -3.51 -15.59 -15.31
C ASN A 162 -4.27 -14.27 -15.16
N LEU A 163 -5.58 -14.35 -14.94
CA LEU A 163 -6.46 -13.22 -14.72
C LEU A 163 -6.76 -12.99 -13.23
N SER A 164 -5.99 -13.59 -12.32
CA SER A 164 -6.19 -13.39 -10.88
C SER A 164 -5.95 -11.92 -10.49
N VAL A 165 -6.88 -11.36 -9.73
CA VAL A 165 -6.74 -10.05 -9.09
C VAL A 165 -5.54 -10.00 -8.15
N HIS A 166 -5.23 -11.10 -7.46
CA HIS A 166 -4.09 -11.17 -6.55
C HIS A 166 -2.76 -11.15 -7.32
N PHE A 167 -2.69 -11.85 -8.46
CA PHE A 167 -1.53 -11.80 -9.34
C PHE A 167 -1.24 -10.37 -9.83
N SER A 168 -2.28 -9.66 -10.30
CA SER A 168 -2.14 -8.27 -10.72
C SER A 168 -1.77 -7.35 -9.56
N THR A 169 -2.41 -7.48 -8.41
CA THR A 169 -2.11 -6.68 -7.21
C THR A 169 -0.63 -6.79 -6.83
N VAL A 170 -0.12 -8.01 -6.65
CA VAL A 170 1.27 -8.25 -6.27
C VAL A 170 2.24 -7.75 -7.35
N THR A 171 1.88 -7.86 -8.63
CA THR A 171 2.69 -7.35 -9.75
C THR A 171 2.87 -5.84 -9.64
N TYR A 172 1.78 -5.08 -9.52
CA TYR A 172 1.85 -3.63 -9.49
C TYR A 172 2.37 -3.08 -8.16
N GLU A 173 2.09 -3.72 -7.02
CA GLU A 173 2.69 -3.34 -5.73
C GLU A 173 4.20 -3.56 -5.72
N LYS A 174 4.69 -4.66 -6.31
CA LYS A 174 6.12 -4.86 -6.47
C LYS A 174 6.76 -3.80 -7.36
N LEU A 175 6.15 -3.47 -8.51
CA LEU A 175 6.65 -2.43 -9.41
C LEU A 175 6.65 -1.06 -8.73
N MET A 176 5.63 -0.75 -7.93
CA MET A 176 5.56 0.49 -7.14
C MET A 176 6.72 0.56 -6.15
N MET A 177 6.92 -0.48 -5.36
CA MET A 177 8.01 -0.54 -4.38
C MET A 177 9.40 -0.44 -5.03
N GLU A 178 9.66 -1.17 -6.12
CA GLU A 178 10.92 -1.08 -6.85
C GLU A 178 11.14 0.33 -7.42
N THR A 179 10.08 0.97 -7.92
CA THR A 179 10.11 2.36 -8.38
C THR A 179 10.55 3.27 -7.23
N LEU A 180 9.94 3.15 -6.05
CA LEU A 180 10.29 3.96 -4.89
C LEU A 180 11.73 3.73 -4.43
N GLN A 181 12.22 2.50 -4.40
CA GLN A 181 13.58 2.19 -3.95
C GLN A 181 14.68 2.58 -4.96
N ARG A 182 14.41 2.45 -6.26
CA ARG A 182 15.41 2.68 -7.32
C ARG A 182 15.48 4.14 -7.78
N THR A 183 14.41 4.92 -7.63
CA THR A 183 14.38 6.33 -8.06
C THR A 183 15.02 7.27 -7.04
N LYS A 184 16.36 7.27 -6.98
CA LYS A 184 17.14 8.16 -6.08
C LYS A 184 17.51 9.49 -6.74
N SER A 185 17.45 9.53 -8.06
CA SER A 185 17.64 10.72 -8.88
C SER A 185 16.79 10.62 -10.15
N LEU A 186 16.71 11.72 -10.91
CA LEU A 186 16.03 11.72 -12.21
C LEU A 186 16.73 10.77 -13.21
N ALA A 187 18.06 10.67 -13.16
CA ALA A 187 18.81 9.76 -14.02
C ALA A 187 18.50 8.29 -13.70
N ASP A 188 18.46 7.93 -12.41
CA ASP A 188 18.11 6.57 -12.00
C ASP A 188 16.69 6.21 -12.43
N ALA A 189 15.75 7.17 -12.34
CA ALA A 189 14.38 6.99 -12.81
C ALA A 189 14.32 6.76 -14.32
N GLN A 190 15.07 7.52 -15.12
CA GLN A 190 15.16 7.32 -16.56
C GLN A 190 15.68 5.92 -16.91
N SER A 191 16.77 5.47 -16.26
CA SER A 191 17.34 4.14 -16.51
C SER A 191 16.37 3.04 -16.13
N TYR A 192 15.79 3.11 -14.92
CA TYR A 192 14.88 2.08 -14.43
C TYR A 192 13.60 1.96 -15.27
N PHE A 193 12.96 3.06 -15.65
CA PHE A 193 11.72 2.99 -16.44
C PHE A 193 11.94 2.47 -17.86
N GLU A 194 13.11 2.71 -18.45
CA GLU A 194 13.50 2.14 -19.74
C GLU A 194 13.81 0.64 -19.62
N GLU A 195 14.67 0.24 -18.67
CA GLU A 195 15.03 -1.15 -18.41
C GLU A 195 13.81 -2.02 -18.09
N SER A 196 12.90 -1.48 -17.28
CA SER A 196 11.67 -2.18 -16.88
C SER A 196 10.58 -2.14 -17.95
N LYS A 197 10.73 -1.33 -19.00
CA LYS A 197 9.70 -1.05 -20.02
C LYS A 197 8.36 -0.66 -19.40
N MET A 198 8.40 0.26 -18.43
CA MET A 198 7.25 0.56 -17.56
C MET A 198 5.99 0.97 -18.34
N ILE A 199 6.16 1.76 -19.41
CA ILE A 199 5.05 2.23 -20.26
C ILE A 199 4.38 1.06 -21.00
N GLU A 200 5.13 0.05 -21.43
CA GLU A 200 4.57 -1.13 -22.11
C GLU A 200 3.81 -2.03 -21.12
N LYS A 201 4.31 -2.16 -19.88
CA LYS A 201 3.69 -2.98 -18.84
C LYS A 201 2.42 -2.36 -18.23
N CYS A 202 2.29 -1.04 -18.29
CA CYS A 202 1.18 -0.32 -17.67
C CYS A 202 0.27 0.26 -18.74
N SER A 203 -0.89 -0.33 -18.99
CA SER A 203 -1.87 0.19 -19.97
C SER A 203 -2.64 1.39 -19.43
N ALA A 204 -2.95 2.37 -20.30
CA ALA A 204 -3.91 3.43 -20.01
C ALA A 204 -5.37 2.93 -20.13
N THR A 205 -5.59 1.92 -20.96
CA THR A 205 -6.92 1.41 -21.28
C THR A 205 -7.47 0.53 -20.16
N LYS A 206 -8.80 0.35 -20.13
CA LYS A 206 -9.48 -0.32 -19.02
C LYS A 206 -9.98 -1.73 -19.33
N GLU A 207 -9.94 -2.17 -20.58
CA GLU A 207 -10.60 -3.39 -21.04
C GLU A 207 -10.04 -4.62 -20.33
N TRP A 208 -8.71 -4.67 -20.16
CA TRP A 208 -8.04 -5.78 -19.46
C TRP A 208 -8.50 -5.98 -18.01
N THR A 209 -9.03 -4.93 -17.36
CA THR A 209 -9.52 -5.03 -15.98
C THR A 209 -10.85 -5.77 -15.88
N THR A 210 -11.61 -5.85 -16.96
CA THR A 210 -12.94 -6.51 -16.99
C THR A 210 -12.84 -8.04 -16.98
N ASP A 211 -11.70 -8.56 -17.42
CA ASP A 211 -11.43 -10.00 -17.47
C ASP A 211 -10.88 -10.54 -16.15
N LEU A 212 -10.52 -9.66 -15.20
CA LEU A 212 -9.98 -10.06 -13.90
C LEU A 212 -10.95 -10.98 -13.14
N ARG A 213 -10.37 -11.84 -12.30
CA ARG A 213 -11.06 -12.84 -11.49
C ARG A 213 -10.63 -12.74 -10.05
N ASP A 214 -11.61 -12.73 -9.16
CA ASP A 214 -11.36 -12.85 -7.73
C ASP A 214 -11.25 -14.33 -7.34
N ASN A 215 -10.09 -14.72 -6.84
CA ASN A 215 -9.82 -16.05 -6.33
C ASN A 215 -9.58 -16.05 -4.82
N ARG A 216 -9.72 -14.90 -4.15
CA ARG A 216 -9.53 -14.78 -2.71
C ARG A 216 -10.56 -15.64 -1.98
N ASP A 217 -10.13 -16.35 -0.96
CA ASP A 217 -11.04 -17.04 -0.06
C ASP A 217 -11.57 -16.05 0.98
N LEU A 218 -12.78 -15.55 0.75
CA LEU A 218 -13.46 -14.59 1.62
C LEU A 218 -14.20 -15.24 2.79
N HIS A 219 -14.24 -16.57 2.85
CA HIS A 219 -14.96 -17.35 3.86
C HIS A 219 -14.05 -18.29 4.66
N ILE A 220 -12.74 -18.04 4.65
CA ILE A 220 -11.74 -18.86 5.35
C ILE A 220 -11.90 -18.80 6.89
N PHE A 221 -12.44 -17.69 7.42
CA PHE A 221 -12.72 -17.55 8.84
C PHE A 221 -13.97 -18.35 9.20
N ALA A 222 -13.82 -19.29 10.14
CA ALA A 222 -14.97 -19.97 10.71
C ALA A 222 -15.84 -18.95 11.44
N THR A 223 -17.10 -18.82 11.06
CA THR A 223 -18.06 -17.91 11.70
C THR A 223 -19.25 -18.70 12.22
N CYS A 224 -19.72 -18.32 13.41
CA CYS A 224 -21.00 -18.77 13.97
C CYS A 224 -22.02 -17.62 13.96
N ASP A 225 -21.71 -16.54 13.24
CA ASP A 225 -22.55 -15.37 13.17
C ASP A 225 -23.82 -15.68 12.38
N PRO A 226 -24.94 -15.04 12.73
CA PRO A 226 -26.15 -15.19 11.95
C PRO A 226 -25.97 -14.58 10.55
N PRO A 227 -26.71 -15.06 9.52
CA PRO A 227 -26.52 -14.65 8.14
C PRO A 227 -26.57 -13.14 7.87
N TYR A 228 -27.26 -12.37 8.71
CA TYR A 228 -27.35 -10.91 8.57
C TYR A 228 -26.10 -10.15 9.05
N LYS A 229 -25.21 -10.78 9.82
CA LYS A 229 -23.89 -10.26 10.20
C LYS A 229 -22.77 -10.73 9.27
N SER A 230 -23.04 -11.73 8.44
CA SER A 230 -22.08 -12.29 7.48
C SER A 230 -21.87 -11.37 6.29
N LEU A 231 -20.75 -11.58 5.59
CA LEU A 231 -20.45 -10.87 4.35
C LEU A 231 -21.53 -11.15 3.30
N THR A 232 -22.12 -10.10 2.74
CA THR A 232 -23.13 -10.22 1.69
C THR A 232 -22.48 -10.32 0.31
N LYS A 233 -23.19 -10.92 -0.66
CA LYS A 233 -22.70 -11.00 -2.05
C LYS A 233 -22.46 -9.64 -2.70
N GLU A 234 -23.24 -8.63 -2.33
CA GLU A 234 -23.05 -7.25 -2.80
C GLU A 234 -21.72 -6.67 -2.28
N GLN A 235 -21.43 -6.89 -0.99
CA GLN A 235 -20.15 -6.48 -0.40
C GLN A 235 -18.95 -7.24 -0.99
N GLU A 236 -19.11 -8.51 -1.40
CA GLU A 236 -18.07 -9.26 -2.12
C GLU A 236 -17.77 -8.63 -3.48
N VAL A 237 -18.81 -8.25 -4.22
CA VAL A 237 -18.67 -7.55 -5.51
C VAL A 237 -17.98 -6.20 -5.31
N HIS A 238 -18.44 -5.40 -4.34
CA HIS A 238 -17.81 -4.12 -4.03
C HIS A 238 -16.34 -4.28 -3.58
N SER A 239 -16.03 -5.32 -2.80
CA SER A 239 -14.65 -5.65 -2.40
C SER A 239 -13.79 -5.95 -3.63
N PHE A 240 -14.29 -6.74 -4.57
CA PHE A 240 -13.59 -7.04 -5.81
C PHE A 240 -13.37 -5.79 -6.67
N GLU A 241 -14.41 -4.96 -6.86
CA GLU A 241 -14.33 -3.71 -7.62
C GLU A 241 -13.30 -2.74 -7.02
N GLN A 242 -13.22 -2.66 -5.70
CA GLN A 242 -12.20 -1.87 -5.02
C GLN A 242 -10.77 -2.36 -5.28
N GLU A 243 -10.53 -3.68 -5.34
CA GLU A 243 -9.21 -4.20 -5.71
C GLU A 243 -8.87 -3.87 -7.17
N VAL A 244 -9.85 -3.97 -8.07
CA VAL A 244 -9.66 -3.60 -9.49
C VAL A 244 -9.32 -2.11 -9.63
N PHE A 245 -10.02 -1.23 -8.92
CA PHE A 245 -9.72 0.19 -8.88
C PHE A 245 -8.33 0.47 -8.30
N TRP A 246 -7.96 -0.24 -7.24
CA TRP A 246 -6.64 -0.12 -6.62
C TRP A 246 -5.52 -0.49 -7.60
N ILE A 247 -5.63 -1.65 -8.25
CA ILE A 247 -4.69 -2.11 -9.29
C ILE A 247 -4.59 -1.07 -10.40
N ARG A 248 -5.73 -0.57 -10.90
CA ARG A 248 -5.77 0.39 -11.99
C ARG A 248 -5.13 1.73 -11.60
N LEU A 249 -5.32 2.16 -10.35
CA LEU A 249 -4.69 3.35 -9.81
C LEU A 249 -3.16 3.20 -9.81
N ARG A 250 -2.65 2.08 -9.29
CA ARG A 250 -1.21 1.78 -9.30
C ARG A 250 -0.64 1.76 -10.72
N CYS A 251 -1.33 1.10 -11.65
CA CYS A 251 -0.96 1.03 -13.06
C CYS A 251 -0.85 2.43 -13.70
N LEU A 252 -1.86 3.28 -13.53
CA LEU A 252 -1.88 4.62 -14.12
C LEU A 252 -0.84 5.55 -13.48
N ILE A 253 -0.60 5.45 -12.17
CA ILE A 253 0.48 6.20 -11.50
C ILE A 253 1.82 5.79 -12.09
N LEU A 254 2.14 4.50 -12.15
CA LEU A 254 3.40 4.00 -12.71
C LEU A 254 3.60 4.42 -14.17
N ARG A 255 2.56 4.31 -14.99
CA ARG A 255 2.57 4.78 -16.39
C ARG A 255 2.84 6.29 -16.46
N GLY A 256 2.11 7.08 -15.68
CA GLY A 256 2.23 8.54 -15.65
C GLY A 256 3.62 9.00 -15.21
N LEU A 257 4.20 8.37 -14.18
CA LEU A 257 5.58 8.65 -13.74
C LEU A 257 6.59 8.39 -14.87
N ALA A 258 6.48 7.23 -15.54
CA ALA A 258 7.39 6.87 -16.63
C ALA A 258 7.26 7.81 -17.83
N GLN A 259 6.03 8.15 -18.23
CA GLN A 259 5.77 9.12 -19.30
C GLN A 259 6.29 10.51 -18.94
N ALA A 260 6.05 11.00 -17.71
CA ALA A 260 6.56 12.29 -17.27
C ALA A 260 8.10 12.35 -17.30
N VAL A 261 8.78 11.29 -16.84
CA VAL A 261 10.24 11.21 -16.88
C VAL A 261 10.76 11.21 -18.33
N SER A 262 10.05 10.58 -19.26
CA SER A 262 10.40 10.55 -20.69
C SER A 262 10.28 11.91 -21.40
N LEU A 263 9.59 12.90 -20.80
CA LEU A 263 9.54 14.27 -21.32
C LEU A 263 10.91 14.98 -21.26
N VAL A 264 11.77 14.56 -20.34
CA VAL A 264 13.12 15.12 -20.20
C VAL A 264 14.07 14.37 -21.14
N GLN A 265 14.55 15.03 -22.18
CA GLN A 265 15.54 14.47 -23.10
C GLN A 265 16.86 14.15 -22.37
N ARG A 266 17.41 12.95 -22.58
CA ARG A 266 18.77 12.64 -22.15
C ARG A 266 19.78 13.47 -22.95
N PRO A 267 20.88 13.95 -22.33
CA PRO A 267 22.02 14.43 -23.08
C PRO A 267 22.57 13.26 -23.90
N MET A 268 22.41 13.32 -25.23
CA MET A 268 22.81 12.27 -26.15
C MET A 268 24.32 11.99 -26.06
N LEU A 269 24.72 10.74 -25.76
CA LEU A 269 25.97 10.20 -26.30
C LEU A 269 25.67 9.73 -27.73
N ASN A 270 26.28 10.42 -28.70
CA ASN A 270 26.32 10.21 -30.14
C ASN A 270 25.60 8.98 -30.77
N ASN A 271 24.83 9.31 -31.81
CA ASN A 271 24.51 8.52 -33.02
C ASN A 271 23.70 7.23 -32.86
N VAL A 272 22.37 7.35 -32.84
CA VAL A 272 21.49 6.47 -33.63
C VAL A 272 20.33 7.32 -34.17
N LYS A 273 20.11 7.28 -35.50
CA LYS A 273 18.86 7.74 -36.11
C LYS A 273 17.84 6.63 -35.92
N SER A 274 16.79 6.87 -35.15
CA SER A 274 15.63 5.99 -35.06
C SER A 274 14.34 6.79 -35.31
N GLU A 275 13.39 6.07 -35.90
CA GLU A 275 12.15 6.48 -36.54
C GLU A 275 11.27 7.44 -35.73
N GLU A 276 10.45 8.23 -36.42
CA GLU A 276 9.60 9.28 -35.85
C GLU A 276 8.73 8.74 -34.68
N PRO A 277 8.98 9.19 -33.43
CA PRO A 277 8.18 8.74 -32.31
C PRO A 277 6.85 9.49 -32.29
N VAL A 278 5.77 8.76 -32.00
CA VAL A 278 4.48 9.37 -31.58
C VAL A 278 4.80 10.43 -30.52
N PRO A 279 4.27 11.67 -30.63
CA PRO A 279 4.63 12.73 -29.70
C PRO A 279 4.25 12.31 -28.27
N ILE A 280 5.26 12.05 -27.44
CA ILE A 280 5.17 11.56 -26.05
C ILE A 280 4.15 12.37 -25.23
N THR A 281 3.99 13.67 -25.54
CA THR A 281 3.02 14.59 -24.93
C THR A 281 1.57 14.14 -25.09
N SER A 282 1.19 13.54 -26.23
CA SER A 282 -0.18 13.03 -26.48
C SER A 282 -0.50 11.78 -25.64
N SER A 283 0.52 10.97 -25.33
CA SER A 283 0.36 9.75 -24.54
C SER A 283 0.20 10.04 -23.04
N LEU A 284 0.80 11.12 -22.53
CA LEU A 284 0.62 11.55 -21.14
C LEU A 284 -0.78 12.12 -20.89
N GLU A 285 -1.34 12.84 -21.86
CA GLU A 285 -2.70 13.41 -21.78
C GLU A 285 -3.76 12.31 -21.61
N GLU A 286 -3.63 11.21 -22.37
CA GLU A 286 -4.49 10.03 -22.24
C GLU A 286 -4.43 9.43 -20.82
N THR A 287 -3.22 9.27 -20.27
CA THR A 287 -3.03 8.74 -18.91
C THR A 287 -3.61 9.67 -17.84
N ILE A 288 -3.44 11.00 -18.00
CA ILE A 288 -4.03 12.00 -17.09
C ILE A 288 -5.56 11.91 -17.12
N ALA A 289 -6.17 11.85 -18.31
CA ALA A 289 -7.62 11.72 -18.46
C ALA A 289 -8.14 10.40 -17.86
N ALA A 290 -7.44 9.29 -18.09
CA ALA A 290 -7.77 7.99 -17.52
C ALA A 290 -7.68 7.99 -15.98
N LEU A 291 -6.66 8.64 -15.42
CA LEU A 291 -6.47 8.76 -13.97
C LEU A 291 -7.53 9.67 -13.34
N GLU A 292 -7.85 10.80 -13.95
CA GLU A 292 -8.92 11.69 -13.51
C GLU A 292 -10.27 10.97 -13.48
N GLN A 293 -10.62 10.26 -14.55
CA GLN A 293 -11.85 9.48 -14.60
C GLN A 293 -11.88 8.41 -13.52
N LEU A 294 -10.78 7.68 -13.32
CA LEU A 294 -10.69 6.64 -12.28
C LEU A 294 -10.91 7.23 -10.88
N LEU A 295 -10.28 8.36 -10.55
CA LEU A 295 -10.46 9.01 -9.25
C LEU A 295 -11.91 9.47 -9.05
N ALA A 296 -12.57 9.97 -10.09
CA ALA A 296 -13.98 10.33 -10.04
C ALA A 296 -14.91 9.10 -9.86
N ASP A 297 -14.54 7.95 -10.43
CA ASP A 297 -15.27 6.69 -10.25
C ASP A 297 -15.09 6.13 -8.82
N ILE A 298 -13.86 6.19 -8.30
CA ILE A 298 -13.53 5.82 -6.90
C ILE A 298 -14.37 6.65 -5.94
N ASP A 299 -14.45 7.98 -6.11
CA ASP A 299 -15.19 8.86 -5.22
C ASP A 299 -16.71 8.57 -5.14
N LYS A 300 -17.26 7.97 -6.20
CA LYS A 300 -18.68 7.61 -6.31
C LYS A 300 -18.98 6.17 -5.87
N HIS A 301 -17.96 5.36 -5.61
CA HIS A 301 -18.14 3.94 -5.36
C HIS A 301 -18.80 3.67 -4.00
N PRO A 302 -19.93 2.92 -3.95
CA PRO A 302 -20.72 2.73 -2.73
C PRO A 302 -19.95 1.99 -1.63
N GLY A 303 -19.15 0.98 -2.00
CA GLY A 303 -18.36 0.21 -1.05
C GLY A 303 -17.36 1.02 -0.20
N LEU A 304 -17.03 2.26 -0.57
CA LEU A 304 -16.16 3.11 0.26
C LEU A 304 -16.87 3.72 1.48
N GLN A 305 -18.19 3.59 1.55
CA GLN A 305 -19.01 4.05 2.68
C GLN A 305 -19.55 2.89 3.51
N GLU A 306 -19.32 1.66 3.07
CA GLU A 306 -19.83 0.46 3.72
C GLU A 306 -18.97 0.06 4.92
N MET A 307 -19.65 -0.35 5.99
CA MET A 307 -19.01 -1.01 7.12
C MET A 307 -19.04 -2.52 6.87
N LEU A 308 -17.86 -3.10 6.68
CA LEU A 308 -17.72 -4.54 6.50
C LEU A 308 -17.65 -5.26 7.86
N PRO A 309 -18.17 -6.49 7.96
CA PRO A 309 -17.98 -7.34 9.15
C PRO A 309 -16.49 -7.56 9.44
N PHE A 310 -16.08 -7.69 10.70
CA PHE A 310 -14.65 -7.80 11.03
C PHE A 310 -13.92 -8.96 10.30
N LEU A 311 -14.59 -10.11 10.18
CA LEU A 311 -14.10 -11.32 9.53
C LEU A 311 -14.11 -11.24 7.98
N SER A 312 -14.57 -10.13 7.41
CA SER A 312 -14.52 -9.87 5.96
C SER A 312 -13.07 -9.69 5.47
N PRO A 313 -12.83 -9.65 4.14
CA PRO A 313 -11.57 -9.15 3.60
C PRO A 313 -11.20 -7.78 4.21
N PRO A 314 -9.89 -7.49 4.35
CA PRO A 314 -9.42 -6.17 4.78
C PRO A 314 -9.98 -5.04 3.91
N PRO A 315 -10.22 -3.85 4.48
CA PRO A 315 -10.69 -2.70 3.71
C PRO A 315 -9.67 -2.21 2.68
N SER A 316 -10.22 -1.62 1.60
CA SER A 316 -9.59 -0.79 0.55
C SER A 316 -8.44 0.13 1.03
N HIS A 317 -7.30 0.25 0.32
CA HIS A 317 -6.31 1.31 0.54
C HIS A 317 -6.80 2.59 -0.14
N LEU A 318 -7.82 2.43 -1.00
CA LEU A 318 -8.62 3.50 -1.55
C LEU A 318 -9.21 4.40 -0.46
N HIS A 319 -9.56 3.88 0.73
CA HIS A 319 -10.07 4.71 1.82
C HIS A 319 -9.01 5.73 2.27
N THR A 320 -7.79 5.27 2.58
CA THR A 320 -6.67 6.12 2.98
C THR A 320 -6.25 7.04 1.84
N THR A 321 -6.12 6.49 0.63
CA THR A 321 -5.77 7.23 -0.59
C THR A 321 -6.73 8.39 -0.86
N ARG A 322 -8.04 8.15 -0.72
CA ARG A 322 -9.09 9.15 -0.91
C ARG A 322 -9.07 10.21 0.20
N LYS A 323 -8.93 9.79 1.45
CA LYS A 323 -8.89 10.69 2.60
C LYS A 323 -7.74 11.69 2.52
N GLY A 324 -6.53 11.24 2.19
CA GLY A 324 -5.34 12.09 2.01
C GLY A 324 -5.22 12.72 0.62
N LYS A 325 -6.17 12.47 -0.30
CA LYS A 325 -6.16 12.95 -1.70
C LYS A 325 -4.87 12.63 -2.45
N HIS A 326 -4.22 11.52 -2.10
CA HIS A 326 -2.90 11.14 -2.63
C HIS A 326 -2.92 10.94 -4.15
N GLY A 327 -4.00 10.36 -4.69
CA GLY A 327 -4.21 10.20 -6.13
C GLY A 327 -4.34 11.55 -6.86
N ASN A 328 -5.09 12.50 -6.29
CA ASN A 328 -5.26 13.85 -6.86
C ASN A 328 -3.95 14.63 -6.87
N VAL A 329 -3.14 14.51 -5.81
CA VAL A 329 -1.83 15.15 -5.74
C VAL A 329 -0.91 14.66 -6.86
N VAL A 330 -0.89 13.35 -7.13
CA VAL A 330 -0.12 12.79 -8.26
C VAL A 330 -0.69 13.27 -9.60
N LEU A 331 -2.01 13.24 -9.79
CA LEU A 331 -2.67 13.74 -11.00
C LEU A 331 -2.30 15.19 -11.32
N GLU A 332 -2.41 16.09 -10.35
CA GLU A 332 -2.06 17.50 -10.52
C GLU A 332 -0.56 17.69 -10.79
N SER A 333 0.30 16.89 -10.16
CA SER A 333 1.73 16.93 -10.44
C SER A 333 2.07 16.43 -11.85
N LEU A 334 1.32 15.49 -12.41
CA LEU A 334 1.47 15.07 -13.82
C LEU A 334 1.01 16.18 -14.79
N ARG A 335 -0.09 16.87 -14.48
CA ARG A 335 -0.55 18.06 -15.22
C ARG A 335 0.51 19.17 -15.20
N MET A 336 1.17 19.38 -14.05
CA MET A 336 2.30 20.32 -13.96
C MET A 336 3.45 19.94 -14.91
N CYS A 337 3.82 18.66 -15.01
CA CYS A 337 4.84 18.19 -15.95
C CYS A 337 4.43 18.43 -17.42
N GLN A 338 3.17 18.13 -17.77
CA GLN A 338 2.63 18.36 -19.11
C GLN A 338 2.68 19.85 -19.49
N LEU A 339 2.17 20.74 -18.62
CA LEU A 339 2.21 22.19 -18.82
C LEU A 339 3.64 22.73 -18.91
N SER A 340 4.55 22.18 -18.11
CA SER A 340 5.99 22.53 -18.15
C SER A 340 6.63 22.14 -19.49
N SER A 341 6.25 21.00 -20.06
CA SER A 341 6.72 20.56 -21.38
C SER A 341 6.18 21.46 -22.50
N LEU A 342 4.89 21.82 -22.45
CA LEU A 342 4.28 22.75 -23.41
C LEU A 342 4.95 24.13 -23.37
N LEU A 343 5.23 24.65 -22.18
CA LEU A 343 5.99 25.91 -22.00
C LEU A 343 7.41 25.85 -22.58
N GLN A 344 8.06 24.68 -22.54
CA GLN A 344 9.36 24.48 -23.15
C GLN A 344 9.29 24.40 -24.68
N GLN A 345 8.21 23.82 -25.23
CA GLN A 345 8.04 23.55 -26.66
C GLN A 345 7.55 24.75 -27.50
N GLY A 346 6.81 25.72 -26.95
CA GLY A 346 6.65 27.02 -27.64
C GLY A 346 5.40 27.89 -27.37
N SER A 347 5.40 29.03 -28.11
CA SER A 347 4.38 30.08 -28.35
C SER A 347 4.03 31.05 -27.22
N SER A 348 4.17 32.36 -27.46
CA SER A 348 4.00 33.44 -26.46
C SER A 348 2.55 33.72 -26.04
N GLU A 349 1.53 33.29 -26.81
CA GLU A 349 0.13 33.65 -26.57
C GLU A 349 -0.55 32.85 -25.43
N SER A 350 -0.11 31.62 -25.15
CA SER A 350 -0.64 30.78 -24.05
C SER A 350 0.28 30.71 -22.82
N GLN A 351 1.44 31.39 -22.87
CA GLN A 351 2.46 31.31 -21.82
C GLN A 351 1.94 31.78 -20.45
N GLU A 352 1.19 32.89 -20.42
CA GLU A 352 0.66 33.45 -19.16
C GLU A 352 -0.38 32.53 -18.51
N ASP A 353 -1.28 31.94 -19.31
CA ASP A 353 -2.31 31.01 -18.84
C ASP A 353 -1.69 29.73 -18.26
N HIS A 354 -0.71 29.15 -18.96
CA HIS A 354 0.02 27.98 -18.46
C HIS A 354 0.77 28.28 -17.15
N CYS A 355 1.42 29.44 -17.02
CA CYS A 355 2.07 29.84 -15.77
C CYS A 355 1.06 29.96 -14.62
N LYS A 356 -0.10 30.60 -14.83
CA LYS A 356 -1.15 30.73 -13.81
C LYS A 356 -1.70 29.38 -13.38
N LYS A 357 -1.94 28.45 -14.32
CA LYS A 357 -2.38 27.07 -14.03
C LYS A 357 -1.35 26.31 -13.18
N ILE A 358 -0.06 26.40 -13.51
CA ILE A 358 1.00 25.77 -12.71
C ILE A 358 1.03 26.34 -11.28
N ILE A 359 0.88 27.66 -11.11
CA ILE A 359 0.85 28.27 -9.77
C ILE A 359 -0.36 27.77 -8.96
N ALA A 360 -1.54 27.65 -9.58
CA ALA A 360 -2.72 27.10 -8.92
C ALA A 360 -2.52 25.65 -8.49
N ILE A 361 -1.90 24.83 -9.35
CA ILE A 361 -1.52 23.43 -9.03
C ILE A 361 -0.57 23.39 -7.83
N ILE A 362 0.47 24.22 -7.83
CA ILE A 362 1.43 24.31 -6.72
C ILE A 362 0.72 24.63 -5.40
N HIS A 363 -0.21 25.57 -5.40
CA HIS A 363 -0.97 25.93 -4.20
C HIS A 363 -1.84 24.77 -3.71
N PHE A 364 -2.52 24.06 -4.61
CA PHE A 364 -3.32 22.88 -4.26
C PHE A 364 -2.47 21.77 -3.64
N ILE A 365 -1.34 21.42 -4.26
CA ILE A 365 -0.43 20.37 -3.77
C ILE A 365 0.15 20.77 -2.41
N THR A 366 0.61 22.02 -2.29
CA THR A 366 1.16 22.58 -1.04
C THR A 366 0.18 22.46 0.11
N TYR A 367 -1.06 22.94 -0.09
CA TYR A 367 -2.10 22.90 0.93
C TYR A 367 -2.40 21.45 1.35
N THR A 368 -2.61 20.57 0.38
CA THR A 368 -3.02 19.18 0.62
C THR A 368 -1.95 18.40 1.38
N ILE A 369 -0.68 18.52 0.97
CA ILE A 369 0.43 17.82 1.63
C ILE A 369 0.69 18.36 3.04
N GLN A 370 0.56 19.65 3.27
CA GLN A 370 0.71 20.22 4.61
C GLN A 370 -0.41 19.79 5.56
N ASP A 371 -1.65 19.73 5.07
CA ASP A 371 -2.79 19.26 5.85
C ASP A 371 -2.60 17.78 6.24
N ASP A 372 -2.27 16.93 5.27
CA ASP A 372 -2.04 15.52 5.50
C ASP A 372 -0.83 15.24 6.39
N LEU A 373 0.26 16.01 6.24
CA LEU A 373 1.43 15.95 7.13
C LEU A 373 1.05 16.25 8.59
N LYS A 374 0.27 17.31 8.83
CA LYS A 374 -0.17 17.67 10.19
C LYS A 374 -1.06 16.59 10.79
N LEU A 375 -2.01 16.07 10.02
CA LEU A 375 -2.88 14.98 10.44
C LEU A 375 -2.06 13.73 10.79
N CYS A 376 -1.13 13.34 9.91
CA CYS A 376 -0.23 12.22 10.14
C CYS A 376 0.57 12.41 11.43
N ILE A 377 1.31 13.51 11.57
CA ILE A 377 2.13 13.82 12.76
C ILE A 377 1.29 13.77 14.04
N SER A 378 0.11 14.41 14.03
CA SER A 378 -0.78 14.42 15.21
C SER A 378 -1.30 13.04 15.60
N SER A 379 -1.37 12.11 14.64
CA SER A 379 -1.89 10.76 14.84
C SER A 379 -0.82 9.73 15.21
N LEU A 380 0.48 10.06 15.11
CA LEU A 380 1.60 9.12 15.35
C LEU A 380 1.63 8.58 16.78
N THR A 381 1.09 9.34 17.73
CA THR A 381 1.00 8.92 19.13
C THR A 381 -0.42 9.05 19.66
N VAL A 382 -0.78 8.18 20.60
CA VAL A 382 -2.04 8.25 21.36
C VAL A 382 -1.69 8.47 22.83
N GLU A 383 -2.38 9.40 23.47
CA GLU A 383 -2.29 9.60 24.91
C GLU A 383 -3.06 8.50 25.65
N ASN A 384 -2.39 7.83 26.59
CA ASN A 384 -2.99 6.83 27.47
C ASN A 384 -2.60 7.16 28.93
N GLY A 385 -3.45 7.93 29.60
CA GLY A 385 -3.16 8.47 30.93
C GLY A 385 -2.01 9.49 30.89
N GLU A 386 -0.97 9.27 31.68
CA GLU A 386 0.22 10.13 31.72
C GLU A 386 1.27 9.82 30.63
N LYS A 387 1.01 8.84 29.74
CA LYS A 387 2.00 8.33 28.78
C LYS A 387 1.54 8.45 27.32
N GLN A 388 2.49 8.62 26.40
CA GLN A 388 2.24 8.66 24.96
C GLN A 388 2.71 7.38 24.29
N MET A 389 1.80 6.65 23.62
CA MET A 389 2.09 5.39 22.93
C MET A 389 2.15 5.60 21.42
N PHE A 390 2.97 4.83 20.71
CA PHE A 390 2.93 4.82 19.25
C PHE A 390 1.58 4.27 18.75
N ASN A 391 1.00 4.96 17.76
CA ASN A 391 -0.26 4.55 17.14
C ASN A 391 0.00 3.69 15.91
N GLY A 392 -0.18 2.37 16.03
CA GLY A 392 -0.04 1.46 14.89
C GLY A 392 -0.96 1.79 13.71
N HIS A 393 -2.13 2.40 13.95
CA HIS A 393 -3.05 2.82 12.88
C HIS A 393 -2.52 3.99 12.04
N ALA A 394 -1.53 4.75 12.56
CA ALA A 394 -0.91 5.84 11.83
C ALA A 394 0.09 5.36 10.76
N LEU A 395 0.49 4.08 10.77
CA LEU A 395 1.45 3.54 9.81
C LEU A 395 0.96 3.62 8.36
N GLU A 396 -0.29 3.21 8.09
CA GLU A 396 -0.81 3.22 6.72
C GLU A 396 -0.90 4.63 6.12
N PRO A 397 -1.50 5.64 6.79
CA PRO A 397 -1.45 7.03 6.34
C PRO A 397 -0.02 7.55 6.16
N LEU A 398 0.88 7.22 7.10
CA LEU A 398 2.28 7.61 7.03
C LEU A 398 2.97 7.07 5.77
N VAL A 399 2.77 5.80 5.43
CA VAL A 399 3.34 5.20 4.20
C VAL A 399 2.77 5.87 2.95
N HIS A 400 1.46 6.12 2.89
CA HIS A 400 0.84 6.85 1.77
C HIS A 400 1.42 8.27 1.60
N LEU A 401 1.67 8.97 2.70
CA LEU A 401 2.31 10.28 2.68
C LEU A 401 3.76 10.20 2.17
N VAL A 402 4.55 9.23 2.63
CA VAL A 402 5.94 9.01 2.17
C VAL A 402 6.00 8.64 0.68
N GLU A 403 5.06 7.82 0.20
CA GLU A 403 4.89 7.56 -1.23
C GLU A 403 4.57 8.82 -2.01
N SER A 404 3.64 9.63 -1.51
CA SER A 404 3.23 10.88 -2.15
C SER A 404 4.40 11.84 -2.26
N PHE A 405 5.19 11.99 -1.19
CA PHE A 405 6.45 12.74 -1.25
C PHE A 405 7.40 12.18 -2.29
N SER A 406 7.52 10.86 -2.40
CA SER A 406 8.40 10.21 -3.38
C SER A 406 7.99 10.53 -4.82
N HIS A 407 6.70 10.43 -5.13
CA HIS A 407 6.15 10.78 -6.44
C HIS A 407 6.32 12.27 -6.74
N LEU A 408 6.01 13.13 -5.77
CA LEU A 408 6.14 14.58 -5.91
C LEU A 408 7.58 15.01 -6.14
N VAL A 409 8.55 14.47 -5.42
CA VAL A 409 9.97 14.79 -5.62
C VAL A 409 10.42 14.42 -7.03
N LEU A 410 10.02 13.24 -7.51
CA LEU A 410 10.34 12.80 -8.88
C LEU A 410 9.70 13.71 -9.94
N LEU A 411 8.40 13.97 -9.86
CA LEU A 411 7.68 14.80 -10.83
C LEU A 411 8.09 16.29 -10.76
N THR A 412 8.44 16.77 -9.57
CA THR A 412 9.02 18.11 -9.39
C THR A 412 10.39 18.19 -10.05
N SER A 413 11.22 17.13 -9.98
CA SER A 413 12.51 17.09 -10.68
C SER A 413 12.35 17.19 -12.20
N VAL A 414 11.34 16.52 -12.77
CA VAL A 414 10.98 16.62 -14.18
C VAL A 414 10.58 18.06 -14.53
N SER A 415 9.67 18.65 -13.75
CA SER A 415 9.18 20.02 -13.97
C SER A 415 10.31 21.05 -13.84
N CYS A 416 11.22 20.89 -12.87
CA CYS A 416 12.39 21.76 -12.72
C CYS A 416 13.29 21.69 -13.97
N SER A 417 13.59 20.49 -14.47
CA SER A 417 14.39 20.30 -15.68
C SER A 417 13.77 20.97 -16.92
N LEU A 418 12.45 20.85 -17.08
CA LEU A 418 11.72 21.46 -18.19
C LEU A 418 11.67 22.99 -18.07
N LEU A 419 11.34 23.52 -16.90
CA LEU A 419 11.18 24.94 -16.63
C LEU A 419 12.50 25.71 -16.55
N HIS A 420 13.63 25.07 -16.23
CA HIS A 420 14.93 25.72 -16.12
C HIS A 420 15.26 26.52 -17.40
N LYS A 421 15.02 25.96 -18.60
CA LYS A 421 15.23 26.67 -19.87
C LYS A 421 14.28 27.86 -20.06
N VAL A 422 13.03 27.74 -19.61
CA VAL A 422 12.00 28.79 -19.74
C VAL A 422 12.30 29.98 -18.82
N ILE A 423 12.84 29.72 -17.63
CA ILE A 423 13.07 30.73 -16.59
C ILE A 423 14.44 31.41 -16.74
N THR A 424 15.43 30.71 -17.30
CA THR A 424 16.80 31.25 -17.49
C THR A 424 17.02 31.94 -18.84
N THR A 425 16.14 31.74 -19.83
CA THR A 425 16.26 32.40 -21.13
C THR A 425 16.03 33.91 -21.02
N LYS A 426 17.12 34.68 -21.02
CA LYS A 426 17.09 36.14 -21.12
C LYS A 426 16.51 36.53 -22.50
N LYS A 427 15.29 37.07 -22.54
CA LYS A 427 14.80 37.79 -23.73
C LYS A 427 15.82 38.90 -24.07
N SER A 428 16.21 38.97 -25.33
CA SER A 428 17.24 39.88 -25.84
C SER A 428 16.92 41.35 -25.52
N LYS A 429 17.94 42.04 -25.01
CA LYS A 429 18.12 43.50 -24.85
C LYS A 429 16.88 44.40 -25.15
N LYS A 430 15.95 44.55 -24.19
CA LYS A 430 15.30 45.84 -23.78
C LYS A 430 14.07 45.71 -22.86
N LYS A 431 13.52 44.52 -22.62
CA LYS A 431 12.45 44.30 -21.61
C LYS A 431 12.87 43.16 -20.67
N GLY A 432 12.70 43.34 -19.36
CA GLY A 432 12.96 42.30 -18.35
C GLY A 432 12.07 41.06 -18.54
N PRO A 433 12.27 39.99 -17.73
CA PRO A 433 11.37 38.84 -17.74
C PRO A 433 9.92 39.29 -17.47
N ALA A 434 8.95 38.63 -18.10
CA ALA A 434 7.54 38.95 -17.91
C ALA A 434 7.09 38.64 -16.47
N SER A 435 6.15 39.43 -15.92
CA SER A 435 5.68 39.30 -14.51
C SER A 435 5.28 37.86 -14.16
N HIS A 436 4.49 37.22 -15.03
CA HIS A 436 4.02 35.85 -14.82
C HIS A 436 5.15 34.81 -14.73
N VAL A 437 6.30 35.02 -15.39
CA VAL A 437 7.47 34.13 -15.31
C VAL A 437 8.23 34.34 -13.99
N VAL A 438 8.26 35.57 -13.48
CA VAL A 438 8.85 35.89 -12.17
C VAL A 438 8.00 35.27 -11.05
N GLU A 439 6.69 35.45 -11.11
CA GLU A 439 5.72 34.86 -10.17
C GLU A 439 5.82 33.33 -10.16
N LEU A 440 5.88 32.70 -11.35
CA LEU A 440 6.07 31.25 -11.47
C LEU A 440 7.38 30.80 -10.81
N ARG A 441 8.49 31.51 -11.08
CA ARG A 441 9.79 31.18 -10.48
C ARG A 441 9.75 31.24 -8.95
N GLU A 442 9.12 32.26 -8.39
CA GLU A 442 8.97 32.40 -6.94
C GLU A 442 8.07 31.31 -6.35
N ALA A 443 6.96 30.99 -7.00
CA ALA A 443 6.06 29.91 -6.59
C ALA A 443 6.78 28.55 -6.58
N CYS A 444 7.51 28.20 -7.65
CA CYS A 444 8.29 26.97 -7.71
C CYS A 444 9.38 26.90 -6.64
N LYS A 445 10.09 28.01 -6.37
CA LYS A 445 11.09 28.05 -5.30
C LYS A 445 10.48 27.81 -3.92
N LYS A 446 9.37 28.49 -3.60
CA LYS A 446 8.65 28.29 -2.34
C LYS A 446 8.15 26.85 -2.20
N TYR A 447 7.63 26.28 -3.28
CA TYR A 447 7.18 24.89 -3.33
C TYR A 447 8.31 23.87 -3.09
N ILE A 448 9.48 24.06 -3.72
CA ILE A 448 10.64 23.18 -3.52
C ILE A 448 11.11 23.25 -2.05
N GLU A 449 11.21 24.45 -1.48
CA GLU A 449 11.59 24.61 -0.06
C GLU A 449 10.53 24.03 0.89
N LEU A 450 9.26 24.09 0.54
CA LEU A 450 8.20 23.41 1.27
C LEU A 450 8.38 21.89 1.25
N LEU A 451 8.61 21.28 0.08
CA LEU A 451 8.83 19.82 -0.01
C LEU A 451 10.04 19.39 0.83
N LYS A 452 11.13 20.15 0.79
CA LYS A 452 12.34 19.90 1.60
C LYS A 452 12.06 20.03 3.10
N SER A 453 11.39 21.09 3.52
CA SER A 453 11.08 21.32 4.95
C SER A 453 10.07 20.31 5.48
N SER A 454 9.02 19.98 4.72
CA SER A 454 7.99 19.00 5.10
C SER A 454 8.57 17.59 5.26
N SER A 455 9.45 17.17 4.34
CA SER A 455 10.13 15.87 4.45
C SER A 455 11.12 15.83 5.62
N ALA A 456 11.83 16.93 5.88
CA ALA A 456 12.72 17.05 7.03
C ALA A 456 11.96 17.07 8.37
N GLU A 457 10.83 17.77 8.45
CA GLU A 457 9.94 17.80 9.61
C GLU A 457 9.45 16.40 9.94
N LEU A 458 8.93 15.67 8.94
CA LEU A 458 8.49 14.29 9.12
C LEU A 458 9.64 13.38 9.58
N HIS A 459 10.81 13.48 8.94
CA HIS A 459 11.97 12.67 9.32
C HIS A 459 12.42 12.94 10.77
N SER A 460 12.50 14.21 11.16
CA SER A 460 12.87 14.61 12.53
C SER A 460 11.84 14.16 13.56
N THR A 461 10.55 14.20 13.21
CA THR A 461 9.47 13.69 14.06
C THR A 461 9.66 12.19 14.29
N LEU A 462 9.90 11.42 13.22
CA LEU A 462 10.15 9.98 13.31
C LEU A 462 11.47 9.63 14.04
N GLU A 463 12.45 10.52 14.08
CA GLU A 463 13.66 10.39 14.91
C GLU A 463 13.37 10.61 16.40
N ASN A 464 12.49 11.54 16.71
CA ASN A 464 12.15 11.93 18.08
C ASN A 464 11.13 10.99 18.74
N ILE A 465 10.45 10.13 17.98
CA ILE A 465 9.59 9.09 18.55
C ILE A 465 10.47 8.10 19.31
N GLN A 466 10.54 8.28 20.62
CA GLN A 466 11.08 7.28 21.53
C GLN A 466 10.09 6.13 21.61
N LEU A 467 10.32 5.09 20.82
CA LEU A 467 9.63 3.79 20.95
C LEU A 467 10.02 3.05 22.25
N THR A 468 11.03 3.57 22.96
CA THR A 468 11.63 3.00 24.15
C THR A 468 11.25 3.81 25.37
N GLU A 469 10.06 3.55 25.92
CA GLU A 469 9.73 3.58 27.36
C GLU A 469 8.21 3.60 27.51
N LEU A 470 7.59 2.42 27.53
CA LEU A 470 6.27 2.27 28.13
C LEU A 470 6.29 1.08 29.06
N SER A 471 6.15 1.43 30.34
CA SER A 471 6.45 0.62 31.50
C SER A 471 5.43 -0.50 31.73
N LYS A 472 5.86 -1.41 32.60
CA LYS A 472 5.10 -2.48 33.27
C LYS A 472 3.67 -2.12 33.71
N ASP A 473 3.31 -0.84 33.85
CA ASP A 473 2.01 -0.40 34.34
C ASP A 473 0.86 -0.60 33.31
N LEU A 474 1.17 -0.70 32.00
CA LEU A 474 0.16 -1.00 30.97
C LEU A 474 -0.35 -2.44 31.07
N LEU A 475 0.47 -3.32 31.64
CA LEU A 475 0.06 -4.66 32.05
C LEU A 475 -0.95 -4.55 33.20
N GLU A 476 -0.75 -3.65 34.16
CA GLU A 476 -1.60 -3.58 35.36
C GLU A 476 -3.00 -2.98 35.09
N LEU A 477 -3.13 -2.04 34.16
CA LEU A 477 -4.41 -1.34 33.88
C LEU A 477 -5.41 -2.12 33.01
N SER A 478 -4.97 -3.13 32.26
CA SER A 478 -5.85 -3.95 31.40
C SER A 478 -6.18 -5.33 31.97
N LEU A 479 -5.56 -5.73 33.08
CA LEU A 479 -5.61 -7.09 33.64
C LEU A 479 -6.59 -7.26 34.82
N THR A 480 -7.41 -6.27 35.16
CA THR A 480 -8.24 -6.36 36.38
C THR A 480 -9.34 -7.42 36.33
N GLU A 481 -9.68 -8.00 35.17
CA GLU A 481 -10.78 -8.99 35.06
C GLU A 481 -10.42 -10.33 34.40
N VAL A 482 -9.15 -10.61 34.08
CA VAL A 482 -8.75 -11.93 33.54
C VAL A 482 -7.49 -12.43 34.26
N ASP A 483 -7.66 -13.40 35.16
CA ASP A 483 -6.68 -14.24 35.90
C ASP A 483 -5.23 -13.71 36.05
N LYS A 484 -4.88 -13.27 37.26
CA LYS A 484 -3.61 -12.61 37.62
C LYS A 484 -2.32 -13.45 37.49
N GLU A 485 -2.37 -14.79 37.44
CA GLU A 485 -1.16 -15.63 37.59
C GLU A 485 -0.56 -16.17 36.28
N THR A 486 -1.33 -16.24 35.18
CA THR A 486 -0.85 -16.75 33.87
C THR A 486 -0.76 -15.67 32.78
N ASN A 487 -1.39 -14.52 33.00
CA ASN A 487 -1.61 -13.51 31.95
C ASN A 487 -0.56 -12.40 31.87
N SER A 488 0.27 -12.18 32.90
CA SER A 488 1.26 -11.09 32.88
C SER A 488 2.41 -11.34 31.90
N SER A 489 2.84 -12.60 31.75
CA SER A 489 3.91 -12.98 30.80
C SER A 489 3.45 -12.87 29.35
N VAL A 490 2.25 -13.38 29.03
CA VAL A 490 1.67 -13.32 27.68
C VAL A 490 1.49 -11.87 27.24
N ALA A 491 0.95 -11.01 28.10
CA ALA A 491 0.76 -9.61 27.79
C ALA A 491 2.10 -8.88 27.56
N THR A 492 3.15 -9.23 28.31
CA THR A 492 4.49 -8.68 28.11
C THR A 492 5.06 -9.13 26.76
N GLU A 493 4.92 -10.42 26.41
CA GLU A 493 5.36 -10.96 25.10
C GLU A 493 4.63 -10.28 23.93
N ILE A 494 3.32 -10.06 24.02
CA ILE A 494 2.54 -9.36 22.98
C ILE A 494 3.09 -7.95 22.77
N TRP A 495 3.36 -7.23 23.87
CA TRP A 495 3.90 -5.88 23.79
C TRP A 495 5.29 -5.86 23.17
N GLU A 496 6.19 -6.75 23.57
CA GLU A 496 7.53 -6.88 22.99
C GLU A 496 7.47 -7.16 21.48
N LYS A 497 6.54 -8.03 21.03
CA LYS A 497 6.30 -8.30 19.61
C LYS A 497 5.84 -7.03 18.86
N LEU A 498 4.89 -6.29 19.39
CA LEU A 498 4.37 -5.05 18.78
C LEU A 498 5.45 -3.96 18.73
N GLN A 499 6.16 -3.74 19.82
CA GLN A 499 7.23 -2.74 19.91
C GLN A 499 8.36 -3.04 18.93
N THR A 500 8.78 -4.31 18.84
CA THR A 500 9.78 -4.76 17.85
C THR A 500 9.27 -4.49 16.43
N SER A 501 8.01 -4.81 16.15
CA SER A 501 7.38 -4.55 14.85
C SER A 501 7.36 -3.07 14.48
N TYR A 502 6.93 -2.20 15.40
CA TYR A 502 6.89 -0.75 15.15
C TYR A 502 8.29 -0.15 14.95
N THR A 503 9.27 -0.64 15.72
CA THR A 503 10.68 -0.22 15.57
C THR A 503 11.19 -0.52 14.17
N GLN A 504 10.89 -1.72 13.66
CA GLN A 504 11.26 -2.10 12.30
C GLN A 504 10.51 -1.26 11.25
N SER A 505 9.19 -1.06 11.41
CA SER A 505 8.38 -0.21 10.53
C SER A 505 8.97 1.20 10.41
N ILE A 506 9.21 1.87 11.53
CA ILE A 506 9.73 3.25 11.55
C ILE A 506 11.13 3.29 10.92
N LYS A 507 11.98 2.30 11.19
CA LYS A 507 13.32 2.20 10.59
C LYS A 507 13.26 2.20 9.07
N GLU A 508 12.50 1.28 8.47
CA GLU A 508 12.39 1.16 7.01
C GLU A 508 11.73 2.39 6.36
N ILE A 509 10.68 2.95 6.99
CA ILE A 509 10.04 4.19 6.54
C ILE A 509 11.04 5.35 6.53
N LYS A 510 11.87 5.48 7.58
CA LYS A 510 12.91 6.51 7.67
C LYS A 510 13.98 6.34 6.60
N GLU A 511 14.42 5.11 6.34
CA GLU A 511 15.44 4.83 5.31
C GLU A 511 14.95 5.24 3.92
N LEU A 512 13.69 4.92 3.59
CA LEU A 512 13.05 5.36 2.36
C LEU A 512 12.93 6.89 2.31
N LEU A 513 12.39 7.51 3.37
CA LEU A 513 12.20 8.96 3.45
C LEU A 513 13.53 9.71 3.32
N ASN A 514 14.59 9.26 3.99
CA ASN A 514 15.92 9.87 3.91
C ASN A 514 16.48 9.83 2.48
N THR A 515 16.29 8.71 1.77
CA THR A 515 16.67 8.59 0.36
C THR A 515 15.97 9.65 -0.50
N LYS A 516 14.67 9.86 -0.27
CA LYS A 516 13.87 10.86 -1.01
C LYS A 516 14.18 12.29 -0.60
N MET A 517 14.50 12.52 0.67
CA MET A 517 14.94 13.82 1.17
C MET A 517 16.28 14.21 0.53
N ASN A 518 17.19 13.27 0.35
CA ASN A 518 18.45 13.50 -0.37
C ASN A 518 18.21 13.81 -1.85
N PHE A 519 17.26 13.14 -2.51
CA PHE A 519 16.83 13.52 -3.86
C PHE A 519 16.23 14.93 -3.88
N ALA A 520 15.35 15.27 -2.93
CA ALA A 520 14.73 16.60 -2.83
C ALA A 520 15.76 17.73 -2.67
N LYS A 521 16.88 17.50 -1.97
CA LYS A 521 17.98 18.47 -1.85
C LYS A 521 18.61 18.84 -3.18
N THR A 522 18.60 17.93 -4.16
CA THR A 522 19.13 18.19 -5.51
C THR A 522 18.22 19.07 -6.36
N LEU A 523 16.97 19.31 -5.94
CA LEU A 523 16.01 20.12 -6.67
C LEU A 523 16.41 21.60 -6.63
N HIS A 524 16.61 22.17 -7.81
CA HIS A 524 16.89 23.58 -8.03
C HIS A 524 16.31 24.02 -9.37
N LEU A 525 16.09 25.34 -9.51
CA LEU A 525 15.36 25.96 -10.61
C LEU A 525 16.12 27.11 -11.26
#